data_AF-A0A7I4CCY6-F1
#
_entry.id   AF-A0A7I4CCY6-F1
#
_cell.length_a   1.000
_cell.length_b   1.000
_cell.length_c   1.000
_cell.angle_alpha   90.00
_cell.angle_beta   90.00
_cell.angle_gamma   90.00
#
_symmetry.space_group_name_H-M   'P 1'
#
loop_
_entity.id
_entity.type
_entity.pdbx_description
1 polymer ?
#
loop_
_entity_poly.entity_id
_entity_poly.type
_entity_poly.pdbx_seq_one_letter_code
_entity_poly.pdbx_strand_id
1 'polypeptide(L)'
;MSVGTEIRYGDTMEPDHGWEEELNQGWDREAIVEEGKKLNLKFQVDSEQRPHKVSFYVDKAQADEVIKTLIERFKERQLNAKIIYSGGVDLDVLPTGAGKGQALEYLMKKLKAEGRAPGHTLVCGDSGNDAELFAVSDVYGVIVGNAMEELLKWHSEYQGDKTHIYLAKERCAAGILEAMQHFDLQPNVSPRLKFQAYDAASELSVSTVAHMVVEYLLLMEQWLKAVVENTDAVFNRLKASLAPDASYVHAYGIITNPHEEIDTMRELHGVKKNKPFFIWVDRIRIEQLSDTMYLARFDKWEKSSSGLSCAITTALLQTKSDAPNGLLWKLIHETWLTGREGSGAPKSADSTTHVTGKEGPLKEVLKL
;
A
#
# COMPACT_ATOMS: atom_id res chain seq x y z
N MET A 1 5.80 -14.19 1.72
CA MET A 1 6.42 -12.88 1.37
C MET A 1 7.75 -13.13 0.69
N SER A 2 8.24 -12.25 -0.20
CA SER A 2 9.53 -12.39 -0.88
C SER A 2 10.74 -12.12 0.04
N VAL A 3 10.58 -11.25 1.05
CA VAL A 3 11.66 -10.92 2.01
C VAL A 3 12.87 -10.26 1.31
N GLY A 4 12.59 -9.32 0.40
CA GLY A 4 13.58 -8.60 -0.39
C GLY A 4 14.17 -9.40 -1.55
N THR A 5 13.63 -10.57 -1.88
CA THR A 5 14.13 -11.37 -3.03
C THR A 5 13.51 -11.01 -4.37
N GLU A 6 12.54 -10.10 -4.38
CA GLU A 6 11.85 -9.69 -5.61
C GLU A 6 11.56 -8.20 -5.55
N ILE A 7 11.85 -7.50 -6.65
CA ILE A 7 11.39 -6.15 -6.92
C ILE A 7 10.52 -6.24 -8.17
N ARG A 8 9.32 -5.67 -8.12
CA ARG A 8 8.34 -5.75 -9.21
C ARG A 8 7.70 -4.39 -9.47
N TYR A 9 7.37 -4.12 -10.72
CA TYR A 9 6.87 -2.83 -11.17
C TYR A 9 5.50 -2.92 -11.85
N GLY A 10 4.72 -1.86 -11.66
CA GLY A 10 3.44 -1.67 -12.34
C GLY A 10 2.36 -2.67 -11.94
N ASP A 11 1.23 -2.60 -12.62
CA ASP A 11 0.05 -3.44 -12.33
C ASP A 11 0.24 -4.88 -12.85
N THR A 12 1.11 -5.05 -13.84
CA THR A 12 1.51 -6.36 -14.38
C THR A 12 2.56 -7.07 -13.52
N MET A 13 3.07 -6.42 -12.46
CA MET A 13 4.05 -6.96 -11.53
C MET A 13 5.32 -7.47 -12.24
N GLU A 14 5.78 -6.69 -13.23
CA GLU A 14 6.97 -6.99 -14.04
C GLU A 14 8.22 -7.06 -13.15
N PRO A 15 9.01 -8.14 -13.21
CA PRO A 15 10.19 -8.28 -12.37
C PRO A 15 11.29 -7.29 -12.76
N ASP A 16 12.05 -6.84 -11.76
CA ASP A 16 13.31 -6.16 -11.99
C ASP A 16 14.41 -7.17 -12.35
N HIS A 17 14.68 -7.31 -13.65
CA HIS A 17 15.72 -8.21 -14.15
C HIS A 17 17.13 -7.86 -13.66
N GLY A 18 17.40 -6.58 -13.35
CA GLY A 18 18.69 -6.18 -12.78
C GLY A 18 18.86 -6.71 -11.36
N TRP A 19 17.79 -6.67 -10.56
CA TRP A 19 17.79 -7.27 -9.22
C TRP A 19 17.87 -8.79 -9.26
N GLU A 20 17.12 -9.45 -10.15
CA GLU A 20 17.20 -10.91 -10.34
C GLU A 20 18.63 -11.35 -10.67
N GLU A 21 19.34 -10.62 -11.52
CA GLU A 21 20.71 -10.93 -11.90
C GLU A 21 21.71 -10.71 -10.75
N GLU A 22 21.51 -9.71 -9.89
CA GLU A 22 22.32 -9.56 -8.67
C GLU A 22 22.14 -10.76 -7.73
N LEU A 23 20.91 -11.27 -7.59
CA LEU A 23 20.61 -12.41 -6.72
C LEU A 23 21.07 -13.77 -7.28
N ASN A 24 21.23 -13.88 -8.61
CA ASN A 24 21.74 -15.10 -9.25
C ASN A 24 23.21 -15.39 -8.88
N GLN A 25 23.96 -14.39 -8.45
CA GLN A 25 25.40 -14.50 -8.23
C GLN A 25 25.72 -15.40 -7.02
N GLY A 26 26.08 -16.65 -7.32
CA GLY A 26 26.53 -17.61 -6.31
C GLY A 26 25.41 -18.22 -5.47
N TRP A 27 24.15 -18.07 -5.88
CA TRP A 27 23.00 -18.71 -5.26
C TRP A 27 22.82 -20.13 -5.80
N ASP A 28 22.79 -21.12 -4.90
CA ASP A 28 22.54 -22.53 -5.21
C ASP A 28 21.33 -23.00 -4.38
N ARG A 29 20.15 -22.89 -4.97
CA ARG A 29 18.89 -23.21 -4.30
C ARG A 29 18.79 -24.68 -3.95
N GLU A 30 19.22 -25.55 -4.84
CA GLU A 30 19.18 -27.00 -4.70
C GLU A 30 20.01 -27.47 -3.50
N ALA A 31 21.21 -26.91 -3.32
CA ALA A 31 22.05 -27.18 -2.17
C ALA A 31 21.37 -26.78 -0.84
N ILE A 32 20.68 -25.63 -0.79
CA ILE A 32 19.95 -25.19 0.40
C ILE A 32 18.79 -26.14 0.73
N VAL A 33 18.02 -26.56 -0.29
CA VAL A 33 16.95 -27.56 -0.12
C VAL A 33 17.50 -28.89 0.39
N GLU A 34 18.66 -29.32 -0.11
CA GLU A 34 19.34 -30.54 0.33
C GLU A 34 19.74 -30.46 1.81
N GLU A 35 20.34 -29.33 2.24
CA GLU A 35 20.71 -29.13 3.65
C GLU A 35 19.49 -29.10 4.57
N GLY A 36 18.40 -28.44 4.16
CA GLY A 36 17.14 -28.46 4.91
C GLY A 36 16.57 -29.88 5.08
N LYS A 37 16.64 -30.71 4.03
CA LYS A 37 16.22 -32.12 4.09
C LYS A 37 17.09 -32.95 5.02
N LYS A 38 18.41 -32.78 4.99
CA LYS A 38 19.36 -33.48 5.89
C LYS A 38 19.10 -33.18 7.37
N LEU A 39 18.55 -32.00 7.67
CA LEU A 39 18.15 -31.58 9.01
C LEU A 39 16.69 -31.90 9.35
N ASN A 40 15.95 -32.58 8.44
CA ASN A 40 14.51 -32.86 8.58
C ASN A 40 13.66 -31.61 8.84
N LEU A 41 14.06 -30.45 8.29
CA LEU A 41 13.29 -29.22 8.44
C LEU A 41 11.99 -29.30 7.66
N LYS A 42 10.91 -28.80 8.26
CA LYS A 42 9.61 -28.73 7.61
C LYS A 42 9.57 -27.53 6.68
N PHE A 43 9.42 -27.76 5.38
CA PHE A 43 9.21 -26.67 4.42
C PHE A 43 7.91 -25.92 4.69
N GLN A 44 7.93 -24.62 4.44
CA GLN A 44 6.70 -23.84 4.33
C GLN A 44 5.93 -24.21 3.06
N VAL A 45 4.66 -23.78 3.00
CA VAL A 45 3.79 -23.96 1.83
C VAL A 45 4.46 -23.48 0.53
N ASP A 46 4.09 -24.07 -0.61
CA ASP A 46 4.71 -23.77 -1.91
C ASP A 46 4.67 -22.28 -2.26
N SER A 47 3.61 -21.58 -1.84
CA SER A 47 3.47 -20.13 -2.02
C SER A 47 4.46 -19.29 -1.22
N GLU A 48 5.30 -19.89 -0.37
CA GLU A 48 6.42 -19.24 0.33
C GLU A 48 7.79 -19.65 -0.21
N GLN A 49 7.85 -20.62 -1.12
CA GLN A 49 9.07 -20.97 -1.83
C GLN A 49 9.24 -20.05 -3.05
N ARG A 50 10.44 -19.50 -3.28
CA ARG A 50 10.74 -18.65 -4.45
C ARG A 50 12.04 -19.09 -5.13
N PRO A 51 12.34 -18.58 -6.34
CA PRO A 51 13.62 -18.84 -6.99
C PRO A 51 14.83 -18.49 -6.11
N HIS A 52 14.76 -17.35 -5.41
CA HIS A 52 15.82 -16.89 -4.51
C HIS A 52 15.47 -16.98 -3.02
N LYS A 53 14.53 -17.86 -2.64
CA LYS A 53 14.15 -18.11 -1.25
C LYS A 53 13.77 -19.56 -0.99
N VAL A 54 14.31 -20.14 0.07
CA VAL A 54 13.85 -21.40 0.64
C VAL A 54 13.39 -21.17 2.07
N SER A 55 12.15 -21.53 2.37
CA SER A 55 11.53 -21.24 3.66
C SER A 55 11.19 -22.50 4.44
N PHE A 56 11.46 -22.49 5.74
CA PHE A 56 11.19 -23.57 6.68
C PHE A 56 10.37 -23.06 7.87
N TYR A 57 9.67 -23.98 8.55
CA TYR A 57 9.15 -23.76 9.89
C TYR A 57 10.14 -24.32 10.91
N VAL A 58 10.56 -23.48 11.85
CA VAL A 58 11.46 -23.83 12.93
C VAL A 58 10.94 -23.21 14.22
N ASP A 59 10.58 -24.04 15.19
CA ASP A 59 10.07 -23.56 16.47
C ASP A 59 11.13 -22.75 17.23
N LYS A 60 10.69 -21.68 17.91
CA LYS A 60 11.56 -20.78 18.71
C LYS A 60 12.52 -21.51 19.65
N ALA A 61 12.12 -22.65 20.23
CA ALA A 61 12.96 -23.42 21.13
C ALA A 61 14.17 -24.08 20.45
N GLN A 62 14.11 -24.29 19.14
CA GLN A 62 15.14 -24.98 18.33
C GLN A 62 15.87 -24.01 17.38
N ALA A 63 15.37 -22.79 17.23
CA ALA A 63 15.84 -21.82 16.23
C ALA A 63 17.36 -21.58 16.31
N ASP A 64 17.90 -21.27 17.49
CA ASP A 64 19.32 -20.96 17.66
C ASP A 64 20.24 -22.13 17.24
N GLU A 65 19.87 -23.37 17.58
CA GLU A 65 20.64 -24.57 17.23
C GLU A 65 20.59 -24.87 15.73
N VAL A 66 19.39 -24.78 15.13
CA VAL A 66 19.19 -25.01 13.70
C VAL A 66 19.91 -23.94 12.87
N ILE A 67 19.78 -22.67 13.24
CA ILE A 67 20.45 -21.55 12.56
C ILE A 67 21.96 -21.73 12.62
N LYS A 68 22.51 -22.02 13.79
CA LYS A 68 23.96 -22.26 13.95
C LYS A 68 24.43 -23.41 13.05
N THR A 69 23.71 -24.52 13.05
CA THR A 69 24.05 -25.71 12.25
C THR A 69 24.00 -25.42 10.74
N LEU A 70 23.00 -24.69 10.28
CA LEU A 70 22.89 -24.29 8.87
C LEU A 70 24.05 -23.35 8.46
N ILE A 71 24.40 -22.36 9.30
CA ILE A 71 25.53 -21.45 9.03
C ILE A 71 26.85 -22.24 8.88
N GLU A 72 27.10 -23.20 9.76
CA GLU A 72 28.30 -24.05 9.68
C GLU A 72 28.33 -24.86 8.37
N ARG A 73 27.20 -25.48 7.98
CA ARG A 73 27.07 -26.24 6.73
C ARG A 73 27.22 -25.37 5.49
N PHE A 74 26.64 -24.18 5.48
CA PHE A 74 26.77 -23.23 4.36
C PHE A 74 28.23 -22.81 4.19
N LYS A 75 28.94 -22.57 5.30
CA LYS A 75 30.37 -22.25 5.27
C LYS A 75 31.21 -23.41 4.74
N GLU A 76 30.97 -24.64 5.19
CA GLU A 76 31.68 -25.84 4.72
C GLU A 76 31.50 -26.07 3.22
N ARG A 77 30.29 -25.83 2.71
CA ARG A 77 29.94 -25.97 1.29
C ARG A 77 30.20 -24.72 0.44
N GLN A 78 30.68 -23.63 1.06
CA GLN A 78 30.90 -22.32 0.40
C GLN A 78 29.64 -21.78 -0.29
N LEU A 79 28.47 -21.96 0.34
CA LEU A 79 27.20 -21.45 -0.17
C LEU A 79 27.04 -19.97 0.20
N ASN A 80 26.72 -19.13 -0.79
CA ASN A 80 26.46 -17.71 -0.57
C ASN A 80 25.01 -17.49 -0.15
N ALA A 81 24.71 -17.90 1.09
CA ALA A 81 23.38 -17.79 1.67
C ALA A 81 23.42 -17.06 3.02
N LYS A 82 22.32 -16.37 3.34
CA LYS A 82 22.04 -15.85 4.67
C LYS A 82 20.71 -16.37 5.18
N ILE A 83 20.53 -16.32 6.50
CA ILE A 83 19.34 -16.82 7.19
C ILE A 83 18.63 -15.65 7.85
N ILE A 84 17.33 -15.56 7.64
CA ILE A 84 16.44 -14.61 8.30
C ILE A 84 15.43 -15.41 9.11
N TYR A 85 15.39 -15.16 10.42
CA TYR A 85 14.39 -15.74 11.31
C TYR A 85 13.41 -14.68 11.75
N SER A 86 12.11 -14.95 11.62
CA SER A 86 11.04 -13.99 11.94
C SER A 86 9.76 -14.69 12.37
N GLY A 87 8.83 -13.96 12.99
CA GLY A 87 7.52 -14.53 13.34
C GLY A 87 7.56 -15.54 14.48
N GLY A 88 8.74 -15.76 15.09
CA GLY A 88 8.95 -16.83 16.07
C GLY A 88 8.79 -18.25 15.51
N VAL A 89 8.73 -18.41 14.18
CA VAL A 89 8.56 -19.73 13.53
C VAL A 89 9.12 -19.78 12.10
N ASP A 90 9.22 -18.66 11.40
CA ASP A 90 9.62 -18.62 9.99
C ASP A 90 11.14 -18.50 9.87
N LEU A 91 11.76 -19.45 9.17
CA LEU A 91 13.18 -19.42 8.83
C LEU A 91 13.34 -19.37 7.30
N ASP A 92 13.78 -18.23 6.80
CA ASP A 92 14.03 -17.98 5.39
C ASP A 92 15.53 -18.05 5.09
N VAL A 93 15.90 -18.80 4.05
CA VAL A 93 17.27 -18.83 3.52
C VAL A 93 17.28 -18.16 2.16
N LEU A 94 18.10 -17.11 2.04
CA LEU A 94 18.18 -16.23 0.88
C LEU A 94 19.64 -16.12 0.40
N PRO A 95 19.91 -15.64 -0.83
CA PRO A 95 21.25 -15.21 -1.22
C PRO A 95 21.84 -14.20 -0.23
N THR A 96 23.16 -14.21 -0.01
CA THR A 96 23.82 -13.28 0.93
C THR A 96 23.52 -11.81 0.60
N GLY A 97 23.44 -11.45 -0.68
CA GLY A 97 23.11 -10.09 -1.14
C GLY A 97 21.61 -9.76 -1.20
N ALA A 98 20.71 -10.70 -0.92
CA ALA A 98 19.26 -10.46 -0.86
C ALA A 98 18.85 -9.75 0.43
N GLY A 99 17.55 -9.65 0.72
CA GLY A 99 17.02 -9.08 1.96
C GLY A 99 16.41 -7.70 1.75
N LYS A 100 15.53 -7.28 2.67
CA LYS A 100 14.77 -6.02 2.50
C LYS A 100 15.68 -4.79 2.50
N GLY A 101 16.74 -4.79 3.31
CA GLY A 101 17.72 -3.71 3.34
C GLY A 101 18.46 -3.57 2.02
N GLN A 102 19.01 -4.67 1.49
CA GLN A 102 19.74 -4.67 0.23
C GLN A 102 18.83 -4.34 -0.98
N ALA A 103 17.60 -4.86 -0.99
CA ALA A 103 16.62 -4.52 -2.01
C ALA A 103 16.29 -3.01 -1.99
N LEU A 104 16.18 -2.41 -0.79
CA LEU A 104 15.98 -0.97 -0.64
C LEU A 104 17.20 -0.17 -1.14
N GLU A 105 18.42 -0.56 -0.78
CA GLU A 105 19.64 0.08 -1.25
C GLU A 105 19.76 0.04 -2.78
N TYR A 106 19.49 -1.12 -3.38
CA TYR A 106 19.43 -1.29 -4.83
C TYR A 106 18.41 -0.32 -5.45
N LEU A 107 17.19 -0.29 -4.91
CA LEU A 107 16.12 0.56 -5.42
C LEU A 107 16.46 2.05 -5.29
N MET A 108 17.00 2.49 -4.15
CA MET A 108 17.42 3.88 -3.92
C MET A 108 18.52 4.30 -4.89
N LYS A 109 19.52 3.43 -5.12
CA LYS A 109 20.60 3.67 -6.09
C LYS A 109 20.06 3.79 -7.52
N LYS A 110 19.15 2.90 -7.91
CA LYS A 110 18.51 2.91 -9.24
C LYS A 110 17.69 4.18 -9.45
N LEU A 111 16.80 4.52 -8.51
CA LEU A 111 16.00 5.74 -8.57
C LEU A 111 16.87 7.00 -8.63
N LYS A 112 17.96 7.04 -7.87
CA LYS A 112 18.94 8.14 -7.94
C LYS A 112 19.60 8.25 -9.31
N ALA A 113 20.02 7.13 -9.91
CA ALA A 113 20.60 7.10 -11.25
C ALA A 113 19.61 7.57 -12.33
N GLU A 114 18.31 7.33 -12.14
CA GLU A 114 17.23 7.81 -13.02
C GLU A 114 16.82 9.27 -12.76
N GLY A 115 17.45 9.99 -11.82
CA GLY A 115 17.08 11.36 -11.45
C GLY A 115 15.77 11.44 -10.65
N ARG A 116 15.36 10.34 -10.02
CA ARG A 116 14.11 10.15 -9.27
C ARG A 116 14.35 9.82 -7.80
N ALA A 117 15.46 10.30 -7.25
CA ALA A 117 15.79 10.08 -5.84
C ALA A 117 14.67 10.60 -4.93
N PRO A 118 14.17 9.80 -3.96
CA PRO A 118 13.19 10.29 -3.01
C PRO A 118 13.79 11.38 -2.12
N GLY A 119 13.01 12.41 -1.80
CA GLY A 119 13.44 13.45 -0.86
C GLY A 119 13.56 12.93 0.57
N HIS A 120 12.67 12.01 0.95
CA HIS A 120 12.67 11.31 2.23
C HIS A 120 12.25 9.85 2.01
N THR A 121 12.85 8.95 2.79
CA THR A 121 12.51 7.52 2.81
C THR A 121 12.12 7.14 4.22
N LEU A 122 10.92 6.58 4.41
CA LEU A 122 10.49 6.03 5.70
C LEU A 122 10.33 4.51 5.57
N VAL A 123 11.13 3.76 6.32
CA VAL A 123 11.02 2.30 6.43
C VAL A 123 10.16 1.94 7.65
N CYS A 124 9.29 0.95 7.50
CA CYS A 124 8.35 0.52 8.53
C CYS A 124 8.53 -0.98 8.79
N GLY A 125 8.81 -1.37 10.03
CA GLY A 125 9.07 -2.77 10.38
C GLY A 125 8.27 -3.26 11.57
N ASP A 126 7.91 -4.54 11.54
CA ASP A 126 7.21 -5.23 12.63
C ASP A 126 7.86 -6.56 13.04
N SER A 127 8.78 -7.11 12.23
CA SER A 127 9.39 -8.42 12.50
C SER A 127 10.87 -8.47 12.17
N GLY A 128 11.54 -9.59 12.48
CA GLY A 128 12.99 -9.74 12.31
C GLY A 128 13.47 -9.57 10.86
N ASN A 129 12.61 -9.83 9.87
CA ASN A 129 12.96 -9.64 8.46
C ASN A 129 13.00 -8.17 8.00
N ASP A 130 12.56 -7.25 8.85
CA ASP A 130 12.62 -5.80 8.62
C ASP A 130 13.90 -5.18 9.21
N ALA A 131 14.63 -5.90 10.06
CA ALA A 131 15.78 -5.37 10.80
C ALA A 131 16.81 -4.67 9.90
N GLU A 132 17.11 -5.25 8.74
CA GLU A 132 18.08 -4.71 7.80
C GLU A 132 17.66 -3.37 7.16
N LEU A 133 16.35 -3.09 7.08
CA LEU A 133 15.87 -1.80 6.55
C LEU A 133 16.37 -0.62 7.39
N PHE A 134 16.46 -0.80 8.70
CA PHE A 134 16.86 0.24 9.64
C PHE A 134 18.37 0.53 9.63
N ALA A 135 19.17 -0.36 9.02
CA ALA A 135 20.61 -0.17 8.84
C ALA A 135 20.96 0.56 7.53
N VAL A 136 19.99 0.74 6.63
CA VAL A 136 20.18 1.47 5.36
C VAL A 136 20.42 2.96 5.64
N SER A 137 21.36 3.57 4.91
CA SER A 137 21.65 5.00 5.05
C SER A 137 20.56 5.88 4.43
N ASP A 138 20.43 7.12 4.91
CA ASP A 138 19.48 8.12 4.39
C ASP A 138 17.99 7.69 4.47
N VAL A 139 17.62 6.96 5.53
CA VAL A 139 16.24 6.58 5.83
C VAL A 139 15.82 7.04 7.22
N TYR A 140 14.54 7.34 7.38
CA TYR A 140 13.84 7.32 8.66
C TYR A 140 13.28 5.92 8.88
N GLY A 141 13.25 5.46 10.13
CA GLY A 141 12.74 4.15 10.49
C GLY A 141 11.63 4.25 11.52
N VAL A 142 10.60 3.41 11.39
CA VAL A 142 9.63 3.16 12.44
C VAL A 142 9.49 1.67 12.75
N ILE A 143 9.66 1.34 14.03
CA ILE A 143 9.25 0.04 14.59
C ILE A 143 7.88 0.25 15.21
N VAL A 144 6.85 -0.40 14.64
CA VAL A 144 5.47 -0.20 15.07
C VAL A 144 5.20 -0.81 16.44
N GLY A 145 4.24 -0.28 17.21
CA GLY A 145 3.95 -0.71 18.58
C GLY A 145 3.44 -2.17 18.74
N ASN A 146 3.26 -2.89 17.62
CA ASN A 146 2.99 -4.33 17.60
C ASN A 146 4.16 -5.16 17.07
N ALA A 147 5.38 -4.61 17.08
CA ALA A 147 6.58 -5.30 16.66
C ALA A 147 6.86 -6.55 17.50
N MET A 148 7.44 -7.55 16.85
CA MET A 148 7.79 -8.83 17.45
C MET A 148 9.09 -8.73 18.24
N GLU A 149 9.27 -9.67 19.18
CA GLU A 149 10.40 -9.68 20.12
C GLU A 149 11.75 -9.68 19.42
N GLU A 150 11.89 -10.38 18.28
CA GLU A 150 13.16 -10.45 17.56
C GLU A 150 13.60 -9.10 16.98
N LEU A 151 12.66 -8.26 16.51
CA LEU A 151 12.97 -6.92 16.01
C LEU A 151 13.30 -5.97 17.16
N LEU A 152 12.58 -6.07 18.28
CA LEU A 152 12.87 -5.29 19.49
C LEU A 152 14.23 -5.66 20.09
N LYS A 153 14.57 -6.96 20.10
CA LYS A 153 15.88 -7.45 20.50
C LYS A 153 16.97 -6.91 19.59
N TRP A 154 16.81 -7.04 18.27
CA TRP A 154 17.74 -6.45 17.28
C TRP A 154 17.93 -4.96 17.55
N HIS A 155 16.85 -4.20 17.72
CA HIS A 155 16.94 -2.77 18.01
C HIS A 155 17.69 -2.49 19.31
N SER A 156 17.49 -3.30 20.36
CA SER A 156 18.23 -3.13 21.63
C SER A 156 19.73 -3.40 21.48
N GLU A 157 20.10 -4.40 20.68
CA GLU A 157 21.48 -4.86 20.47
C GLU A 157 22.23 -4.06 19.40
N TYR A 158 21.51 -3.40 18.49
CA TYR A 158 22.09 -2.59 17.43
C TYR A 158 23.00 -1.50 18.04
N GLN A 159 24.24 -1.41 17.56
CA GLN A 159 25.26 -0.48 18.10
C GLN A 159 25.44 0.78 17.23
N GLY A 160 24.73 0.87 16.10
CA GLY A 160 24.77 2.05 15.23
C GLY A 160 23.97 3.22 15.80
N ASP A 161 23.99 4.34 15.09
CA ASP A 161 23.10 5.47 15.37
C ASP A 161 21.63 5.01 15.30
N LYS A 162 20.81 5.44 16.26
CA LYS A 162 19.38 5.13 16.35
C LYS A 162 18.51 6.38 16.28
N THR A 163 19.10 7.56 16.09
CA THR A 163 18.35 8.83 16.07
C THR A 163 17.35 8.90 14.92
N HIS A 164 17.58 8.14 13.84
CA HIS A 164 16.67 8.00 12.71
C HIS A 164 15.59 6.93 12.92
N ILE A 165 15.61 6.18 14.03
CA ILE A 165 14.67 5.08 14.31
C ILE A 165 13.71 5.50 15.43
N TYR A 166 12.43 5.50 15.11
CA TYR A 166 11.35 5.77 16.05
C TYR A 166 10.68 4.48 16.54
N LEU A 167 10.58 4.31 17.86
CA LEU A 167 9.77 3.26 18.48
C LEU A 167 8.36 3.80 18.71
N ALA A 168 7.41 3.42 17.86
CA ALA A 168 6.03 3.87 17.97
C ALA A 168 5.30 3.19 19.12
N LYS A 169 4.41 3.93 19.78
CA LYS A 169 3.47 3.37 20.75
C LYS A 169 2.26 2.79 20.06
N GLU A 170 1.84 3.42 18.97
CA GLU A 170 0.69 3.01 18.18
C GLU A 170 1.02 1.81 17.29
N ARG A 171 -0.01 1.01 17.02
CA ARG A 171 0.10 -0.26 16.29
C ARG A 171 -0.17 -0.05 14.81
N CYS A 172 0.44 -0.88 13.97
CA CYS A 172 0.18 -0.94 12.53
C CYS A 172 0.32 0.46 11.86
N ALA A 173 -0.63 0.82 10.98
CA ALA A 173 -0.63 2.09 10.25
C ALA A 173 -0.68 3.33 11.17
N ALA A 174 -1.24 3.22 12.38
CA ALA A 174 -1.23 4.33 13.33
C ALA A 174 0.20 4.62 13.83
N GLY A 175 1.04 3.59 14.01
CA GLY A 175 2.46 3.77 14.34
C GLY A 175 3.26 4.41 13.20
N ILE A 176 2.90 4.13 11.94
CA ILE A 176 3.50 4.81 10.78
C ILE A 176 3.18 6.30 10.82
N LEU A 177 1.91 6.67 11.08
CA LEU A 177 1.50 8.07 11.22
C LEU A 177 2.20 8.75 12.40
N GLU A 178 2.36 8.07 13.54
CA GLU A 178 3.09 8.57 14.70
C GLU A 178 4.54 8.92 14.34
N ALA A 179 5.23 8.06 13.57
CA ALA A 179 6.58 8.34 13.10
C ALA A 179 6.65 9.46 12.07
N MET A 180 5.69 9.53 11.13
CA MET A 180 5.61 10.66 10.20
C MET A 180 5.43 11.99 10.94
N GLN A 181 4.69 12.01 12.05
CA GLN A 181 4.55 13.19 12.90
C GLN A 181 5.86 13.50 13.65
N HIS A 182 6.52 12.47 14.18
CA HIS A 182 7.78 12.61 14.89
C HIS A 182 8.89 13.21 14.02
N PHE A 183 9.02 12.73 12.77
CA PHE A 183 10.03 13.18 11.81
C PHE A 183 9.57 14.36 10.92
N ASP A 184 8.37 14.90 11.16
CA ASP A 184 7.76 15.97 10.37
C ASP A 184 7.67 15.68 8.85
N LEU A 185 7.37 14.43 8.50
CA LEU A 185 7.20 13.97 7.12
C LEU A 185 5.80 14.29 6.61
N GLN A 186 5.66 15.41 5.91
CA GLN A 186 4.37 15.88 5.41
C GLN A 186 3.91 15.13 4.14
N PRO A 187 2.59 14.86 3.99
CA PRO A 187 1.53 15.06 4.97
C PRO A 187 1.54 13.96 6.06
N ASN A 188 1.53 14.34 7.34
CA ASN A 188 1.59 13.41 8.47
C ASN A 188 0.25 13.23 9.22
N VAL A 189 -0.84 13.67 8.60
CA VAL A 189 -2.21 13.50 9.11
C VAL A 189 -3.03 12.75 8.07
N SER A 190 -3.73 11.70 8.49
CA SER A 190 -4.66 11.02 7.59
C SER A 190 -5.84 11.93 7.26
N PRO A 191 -6.19 12.13 5.97
CA PRO A 191 -7.37 12.90 5.58
C PRO A 191 -8.68 12.28 6.08
N ARG A 192 -8.65 11.02 6.53
CA ARG A 192 -9.79 10.34 7.16
C ARG A 192 -9.95 10.66 8.66
N LEU A 193 -8.88 11.12 9.33
CA LEU A 193 -8.91 11.47 10.76
C LEU A 193 -9.23 12.95 10.99
N LYS A 194 -8.70 13.82 10.14
CA LYS A 194 -9.02 15.25 10.14
C LYS A 194 -9.24 15.68 8.71
N PHE A 195 -10.46 16.13 8.42
CA PHE A 195 -10.71 16.88 7.22
C PHE A 195 -10.03 18.24 7.37
N GLN A 196 -9.02 18.49 6.55
CA GLN A 196 -8.39 19.79 6.42
C GLN A 196 -8.52 20.18 4.96
N ALA A 197 -9.17 21.31 4.69
CA ALA A 197 -9.25 21.85 3.35
C ALA A 197 -7.82 22.09 2.85
N TYR A 198 -7.45 21.44 1.75
CA TYR A 198 -6.17 21.70 1.12
C TYR A 198 -6.29 22.98 0.31
N ASP A 199 -5.88 24.10 0.88
CA ASP A 199 -5.75 25.33 0.10
C ASP A 199 -4.52 25.15 -0.81
N ALA A 200 -4.78 24.95 -2.10
CA ALA A 200 -3.75 24.80 -3.12
C ALA A 200 -2.99 26.12 -3.28
N ALA A 201 -2.08 26.41 -2.36
CA ALA A 201 -1.17 27.55 -2.41
C ALA A 201 0.06 27.28 -3.32
N SER A 202 0.18 26.07 -3.86
CA SER A 202 1.29 25.62 -4.72
C SER A 202 0.81 25.18 -6.10
N GLU A 203 1.74 25.15 -7.06
CA GLU A 203 1.51 24.62 -8.41
C GLU A 203 0.92 23.21 -8.36
N LEU A 204 -0.13 22.98 -9.17
CA LEU A 204 -0.77 21.67 -9.30
C LEU A 204 0.24 20.66 -9.86
N SER A 205 0.48 19.61 -9.09
CA SER A 205 1.27 18.45 -9.51
C SER A 205 0.37 17.21 -9.63
N VAL A 206 0.88 16.15 -10.28
CA VAL A 206 0.24 14.82 -10.31
C VAL A 206 -0.11 14.32 -8.90
N SER A 207 0.79 14.51 -7.93
CA SER A 207 0.55 14.12 -6.52
C SER A 207 -0.58 14.94 -5.90
N THR A 208 -0.61 16.24 -6.16
CA THR A 208 -1.66 17.16 -5.69
C THR A 208 -3.03 16.76 -6.24
N VAL A 209 -3.12 16.45 -7.54
CA VAL A 209 -4.36 15.99 -8.17
C VAL A 209 -4.84 14.67 -7.54
N ALA A 210 -3.94 13.72 -7.30
CA ALA A 210 -4.28 12.46 -6.63
C ALA A 210 -4.82 12.69 -5.21
N HIS A 211 -4.21 13.59 -4.44
CA HIS A 211 -4.69 13.98 -3.12
C HIS A 211 -6.12 14.53 -3.17
N MET A 212 -6.41 15.39 -4.15
CA MET A 212 -7.71 16.03 -4.32
C MET A 212 -8.81 15.05 -4.71
N VAL A 213 -8.50 14.03 -5.53
CA VAL A 213 -9.40 12.91 -5.81
C VAL A 213 -9.79 12.17 -4.52
N VAL A 214 -8.79 11.83 -3.70
CA VAL A 214 -9.00 11.14 -2.42
C VAL A 214 -9.82 12.01 -1.46
N GLU A 215 -9.51 13.30 -1.35
CA GLU A 215 -10.22 14.23 -0.47
C GLU A 215 -11.70 14.34 -0.84
N TYR A 216 -12.03 14.50 -2.13
CA TYR A 216 -13.42 14.59 -2.59
C TYR A 216 -14.22 13.34 -2.20
N LEU A 217 -13.68 12.16 -2.44
CA LEU A 217 -14.35 10.89 -2.12
C LEU A 217 -14.46 10.65 -0.61
N LEU A 218 -13.45 11.03 0.16
CA LEU A 218 -13.51 10.97 1.62
C LEU A 218 -14.53 11.96 2.19
N LEU A 219 -14.67 13.15 1.61
CA LEU A 219 -15.66 14.13 2.04
C LEU A 219 -17.09 13.61 1.79
N MET A 220 -17.32 12.96 0.64
CA MET A 220 -18.58 12.25 0.36
C MET A 220 -18.85 11.15 1.39
N GLU A 221 -17.85 10.32 1.73
CA GLU A 221 -17.99 9.30 2.77
C GLU A 221 -18.36 9.92 4.14
N GLN A 222 -17.63 10.95 4.55
CA GLN A 222 -17.81 11.63 5.83
C GLN A 222 -19.19 12.32 5.92
N TRP A 223 -19.66 12.91 4.82
CA TRP A 223 -21.00 13.50 4.72
C TRP A 223 -22.10 12.46 4.96
N LEU A 224 -22.05 11.34 4.24
CA LEU A 224 -23.02 10.25 4.37
C LEU A 224 -23.01 9.62 5.76
N LYS A 225 -21.87 9.64 6.46
CA LYS A 225 -21.72 9.11 7.82
C LYS A 225 -22.04 10.13 8.92
N ALA A 226 -22.30 11.39 8.56
CA ALA A 226 -22.42 12.50 9.49
C ALA A 226 -21.18 12.66 10.40
N VAL A 227 -19.98 12.44 9.84
CA VAL A 227 -18.69 12.74 10.51
C VAL A 227 -18.39 14.23 10.43
N VAL A 228 -18.66 14.85 9.29
CA VAL A 228 -18.63 16.31 9.12
C VAL A 228 -19.99 16.92 9.45
N GLU A 229 -19.98 18.14 9.97
CA GLU A 229 -21.19 18.89 10.28
C GLU A 229 -21.98 19.25 9.01
N ASN A 230 -23.30 19.21 9.11
CA ASN A 230 -24.20 19.62 8.04
C ASN A 230 -24.25 21.16 7.97
N THR A 231 -23.24 21.76 7.35
CA THR A 231 -23.12 23.20 7.16
C THR A 231 -23.10 23.56 5.68
N ASP A 232 -23.53 24.78 5.36
CA ASP A 232 -23.48 25.29 3.99
C ASP A 232 -22.04 25.37 3.47
N ALA A 233 -21.07 25.67 4.32
CA ALA A 233 -19.66 25.72 3.93
C ALA A 233 -19.16 24.37 3.41
N VAL A 234 -19.44 23.28 4.15
CA VAL A 234 -19.02 21.92 3.76
C VAL A 234 -19.75 21.46 2.50
N PHE A 235 -21.06 21.68 2.44
CA PHE A 235 -21.85 21.28 1.28
C PHE A 235 -21.47 22.06 0.02
N ASN A 236 -21.32 23.38 0.12
CA ASN A 236 -20.92 24.22 -1.01
C ASN A 236 -19.53 23.88 -1.52
N ARG A 237 -18.63 23.38 -0.65
CA ARG A 237 -17.33 22.85 -1.08
C ARG A 237 -17.49 21.65 -2.01
N LEU A 238 -18.33 20.67 -1.67
CA LEU A 238 -18.59 19.51 -2.55
C LEU A 238 -19.15 19.94 -3.91
N LYS A 239 -20.15 20.85 -3.89
CA LYS A 239 -20.78 21.35 -5.12
C LYS A 239 -19.80 22.16 -5.98
N ALA A 240 -19.03 23.05 -5.38
CA ALA A 240 -18.10 23.93 -6.09
C ALA A 240 -16.91 23.17 -6.71
N SER A 241 -16.63 21.93 -6.30
CA SER A 241 -15.68 21.05 -6.99
C SER A 241 -16.21 20.51 -8.32
N LEU A 242 -17.53 20.52 -8.55
CA LEU A 242 -18.14 19.98 -9.77
C LEU A 242 -18.36 21.11 -10.78
N ALA A 243 -17.97 20.90 -12.04
CA ALA A 243 -18.29 21.88 -13.08
C ALA A 243 -19.82 21.91 -13.33
N PRO A 244 -20.44 23.07 -13.59
CA PRO A 244 -21.88 23.13 -13.89
C PRO A 244 -22.30 22.29 -15.11
N ASP A 245 -21.39 22.12 -16.07
CA ASP A 245 -21.51 21.30 -17.27
C ASP A 245 -20.87 19.92 -17.12
N ALA A 246 -20.62 19.46 -15.90
CA ALA A 246 -20.02 18.15 -15.66
C ALA A 246 -20.95 17.02 -16.12
N SER A 247 -20.34 15.89 -16.52
CA SER A 247 -21.06 14.66 -16.85
C SER A 247 -20.59 13.51 -15.97
N TYR A 248 -21.53 12.71 -15.47
CA TYR A 248 -21.25 11.46 -14.78
C TYR A 248 -21.85 10.31 -15.58
N VAL A 249 -20.99 9.46 -16.14
CA VAL A 249 -21.39 8.19 -16.76
C VAL A 249 -21.26 7.09 -15.71
N HIS A 250 -22.39 6.66 -15.16
CA HIS A 250 -22.43 5.68 -14.09
C HIS A 250 -22.10 4.27 -14.59
N ALA A 251 -21.57 3.42 -13.71
CA ALA A 251 -21.24 2.02 -14.03
C ALA A 251 -22.43 1.15 -14.47
N TYR A 252 -23.66 1.61 -14.24
CA TYR A 252 -24.90 0.96 -14.68
C TYR A 252 -25.51 1.60 -15.95
N GLY A 253 -24.78 2.48 -16.64
CA GLY A 253 -25.10 2.96 -17.98
C GLY A 253 -26.00 4.19 -18.06
N ILE A 254 -26.27 4.87 -16.93
CA ILE A 254 -27.00 6.15 -16.92
C ILE A 254 -26.00 7.31 -16.96
N ILE A 255 -26.36 8.39 -17.66
CA ILE A 255 -25.58 9.63 -17.70
C ILE A 255 -26.36 10.71 -16.95
N THR A 256 -25.69 11.39 -16.03
CA THR A 256 -26.30 12.44 -15.18
C THR A 256 -25.39 13.66 -15.07
N ASN A 257 -25.92 14.77 -14.56
CA ASN A 257 -25.13 15.95 -14.22
C ASN A 257 -24.84 15.95 -12.70
N PRO A 258 -23.61 15.65 -12.26
CA PRO A 258 -23.30 15.55 -10.85
C PRO A 258 -23.45 16.89 -10.12
N HIS A 259 -23.30 18.03 -10.80
CA HIS A 259 -23.50 19.35 -10.20
C HIS A 259 -24.98 19.65 -9.88
N GLU A 260 -25.91 19.02 -10.59
CA GLU A 260 -27.35 19.06 -10.26
C GLU A 260 -27.70 18.00 -9.22
N GLU A 261 -27.17 16.78 -9.36
CA GLU A 261 -27.44 15.69 -8.42
C GLU A 261 -26.93 15.97 -7.00
N ILE A 262 -25.84 16.73 -6.86
CA ILE A 262 -25.30 17.09 -5.55
C ILE A 262 -26.32 17.84 -4.69
N ASP A 263 -27.32 18.52 -5.28
CA ASP A 263 -28.37 19.18 -4.49
C ASP A 263 -29.20 18.18 -3.69
N THR A 264 -29.41 16.98 -4.22
CA THR A 264 -30.06 15.88 -3.50
C THR A 264 -29.17 15.25 -2.43
N MET A 265 -27.83 15.39 -2.52
CA MET A 265 -26.89 14.86 -1.53
C MET A 265 -27.07 15.51 -0.15
N ARG A 266 -27.63 16.72 -0.08
CA ARG A 266 -27.86 17.40 1.21
C ARG A 266 -28.81 16.60 2.10
N GLU A 267 -29.85 16.01 1.51
CA GLU A 267 -30.82 15.16 2.21
C GLU A 267 -30.24 13.82 2.63
N LEU A 268 -29.11 13.40 2.02
CA LEU A 268 -28.43 12.15 2.32
C LEU A 268 -27.43 12.27 3.48
N HIS A 269 -27.31 13.43 4.14
CA HIS A 269 -26.45 13.59 5.30
C HIS A 269 -26.82 12.56 6.40
N GLY A 270 -25.83 11.79 6.86
CA GLY A 270 -26.02 10.83 7.93
C GLY A 270 -26.82 9.56 7.59
N VAL A 271 -27.23 9.31 6.33
CA VAL A 271 -27.95 8.08 5.96
C VAL A 271 -27.15 6.79 6.20
N LYS A 272 -25.82 6.91 6.29
CA LYS A 272 -24.87 5.85 6.65
C LYS A 272 -24.33 5.99 8.08
N LYS A 273 -24.87 6.89 8.91
CA LYS A 273 -24.48 7.05 10.31
C LYS A 273 -24.61 5.72 11.04
N ASN A 274 -23.56 5.35 11.79
CA ASN A 274 -23.45 4.08 12.53
C ASN A 274 -23.55 2.80 11.66
N LYS A 275 -23.41 2.90 10.33
CA LYS A 275 -23.35 1.75 9.42
C LYS A 275 -21.90 1.52 8.95
N PRO A 276 -21.50 0.28 8.65
CA PRO A 276 -20.23 0.04 7.97
C PRO A 276 -20.33 0.66 6.57
N PHE A 277 -19.64 1.76 6.36
CA PHE A 277 -19.55 2.47 5.08
C PHE A 277 -18.15 3.07 4.95
N PHE A 278 -17.45 2.70 3.89
CA PHE A 278 -16.09 3.14 3.60
C PHE A 278 -15.91 3.31 2.10
N ILE A 279 -15.26 4.40 1.70
CA ILE A 279 -14.81 4.66 0.34
C ILE A 279 -13.29 4.78 0.37
N TRP A 280 -12.61 4.16 -0.58
CA TRP A 280 -11.19 4.37 -0.79
C TRP A 280 -10.82 4.23 -2.27
N VAL A 281 -9.62 4.68 -2.56
CA VAL A 281 -9.05 4.74 -3.89
C VAL A 281 -7.82 3.85 -3.91
N ASP A 282 -7.77 2.91 -4.85
CA ASP A 282 -6.58 2.12 -5.16
C ASP A 282 -6.10 2.42 -6.58
N ARG A 283 -4.82 2.11 -6.85
CA ARG A 283 -4.21 2.19 -8.20
C ARG A 283 -4.41 3.54 -8.91
N ILE A 284 -4.35 4.65 -8.18
CA ILE A 284 -4.49 5.98 -8.79
C ILE A 284 -3.33 6.30 -9.73
N ARG A 285 -3.68 6.72 -10.95
CA ARG A 285 -2.76 7.14 -12.01
C ARG A 285 -3.25 8.47 -12.55
N ILE A 286 -2.39 9.47 -12.54
CA ILE A 286 -2.69 10.80 -13.07
C ILE A 286 -1.79 11.07 -14.28
N GLU A 287 -2.41 11.58 -15.34
CA GLU A 287 -1.74 12.01 -16.55
C GLU A 287 -2.15 13.47 -16.83
N GLN A 288 -1.17 14.35 -17.04
CA GLN A 288 -1.44 15.71 -17.46
C GLN A 288 -1.66 15.73 -18.98
N LEU A 289 -2.85 16.11 -19.40
CA LEU A 289 -3.22 16.17 -20.83
C LEU A 289 -2.88 17.53 -21.45
N SER A 290 -2.93 18.60 -20.63
CA SER A 290 -2.54 19.96 -21.00
C SER A 290 -2.23 20.77 -19.73
N ASP A 291 -1.84 22.04 -19.88
CA ASP A 291 -1.63 22.97 -18.77
C ASP A 291 -2.87 23.15 -17.86
N THR A 292 -4.06 22.81 -18.38
CA THR A 292 -5.32 23.00 -17.67
C THR A 292 -6.12 21.73 -17.43
N MET A 293 -5.66 20.57 -17.92
CA MET A 293 -6.45 19.34 -17.91
C MET A 293 -5.64 18.15 -17.42
N TYR A 294 -6.25 17.37 -16.52
CA TYR A 294 -5.70 16.14 -15.97
C TYR A 294 -6.67 14.99 -16.15
N LEU A 295 -6.13 13.82 -16.49
CA LEU A 295 -6.84 12.55 -16.52
C LEU A 295 -6.44 11.73 -15.29
N ALA A 296 -7.41 11.40 -14.44
CA ALA A 296 -7.23 10.50 -13.31
C ALA A 296 -7.88 9.16 -13.62
N ARG A 297 -7.16 8.06 -13.40
CA ARG A 297 -7.67 6.69 -13.49
C ARG A 297 -7.41 6.00 -12.17
N PHE A 298 -8.43 5.37 -11.59
CA PHE A 298 -8.31 4.73 -10.28
C PHE A 298 -9.43 3.73 -10.01
N ASP A 299 -9.20 2.84 -9.06
CA ASP A 299 -10.21 1.91 -8.56
C ASP A 299 -10.92 2.53 -7.35
N LYS A 300 -12.20 2.85 -7.52
CA LYS A 300 -13.06 3.34 -6.44
C LYS A 300 -13.72 2.17 -5.74
N TRP A 301 -13.25 1.86 -4.55
CA TRP A 301 -13.85 0.83 -3.70
C TRP A 301 -14.88 1.44 -2.77
N GLU A 302 -15.99 0.71 -2.61
CA GLU A 302 -17.00 0.99 -1.61
C GLU A 302 -17.28 -0.28 -0.81
N LYS A 303 -17.16 -0.19 0.52
CA LYS A 303 -17.62 -1.23 1.44
C LYS A 303 -18.85 -0.72 2.16
N SER A 304 -19.95 -1.45 2.05
CA SER A 304 -21.19 -1.15 2.77
C SER A 304 -21.74 -2.39 3.47
N SER A 305 -22.93 -2.28 4.09
CA SER A 305 -23.65 -3.44 4.62
C SER A 305 -24.09 -4.44 3.56
N SER A 306 -24.16 -4.05 2.28
CA SER A 306 -24.52 -4.94 1.17
C SER A 306 -23.35 -5.74 0.61
N GLY A 307 -22.11 -5.41 1.01
CA GLY A 307 -20.91 -6.06 0.50
C GLY A 307 -19.82 -5.08 0.08
N LEU A 308 -18.90 -5.58 -0.73
CA LEU A 308 -17.76 -4.85 -1.27
C LEU A 308 -17.94 -4.71 -2.78
N SER A 309 -17.93 -3.49 -3.28
CA SER A 309 -17.98 -3.18 -4.71
C SER A 309 -16.81 -2.33 -5.16
N CYS A 310 -16.48 -2.40 -6.43
CA CYS A 310 -15.40 -1.63 -7.05
C CYS A 310 -15.80 -1.13 -8.43
N ALA A 311 -15.71 0.19 -8.61
CA ALA A 311 -15.82 0.81 -9.93
C ALA A 311 -14.43 1.26 -10.40
N ILE A 312 -14.06 0.88 -11.61
CA ILE A 312 -12.92 1.47 -12.32
C ILE A 312 -13.38 2.83 -12.80
N THR A 313 -12.76 3.88 -12.29
CA THR A 313 -13.16 5.27 -12.53
C THR A 313 -12.12 5.97 -13.39
N THR A 314 -12.58 6.61 -14.47
CA THR A 314 -11.82 7.57 -15.26
C THR A 314 -12.43 8.95 -15.05
N ALA A 315 -11.65 9.89 -14.55
CA ALA A 315 -12.09 11.26 -14.29
C ALA A 315 -11.26 12.27 -15.06
N LEU A 316 -11.94 13.26 -15.65
CA LEU A 316 -11.33 14.42 -16.28
C LEU A 316 -11.47 15.60 -15.32
N LEU A 317 -10.34 16.19 -14.96
CA LEU A 317 -10.22 17.31 -14.03
C LEU A 317 -9.68 18.52 -14.77
N GLN A 318 -10.25 19.70 -14.52
CA GLN A 318 -9.84 20.97 -15.12
C GLN A 318 -9.32 21.92 -14.04
N THR A 319 -8.22 22.61 -14.30
CA THR A 319 -7.72 23.66 -13.40
C THR A 319 -8.66 24.86 -13.36
N LYS A 320 -8.94 25.35 -12.16
CA LYS A 320 -9.82 26.49 -11.91
C LYS A 320 -9.45 27.12 -10.56
N SER A 321 -8.84 28.29 -10.56
CA SER A 321 -8.25 28.92 -9.36
C SER A 321 -9.25 29.23 -8.24
N ASP A 322 -10.52 29.49 -8.57
CA ASP A 322 -11.60 29.75 -7.62
C ASP A 322 -12.38 28.48 -7.20
N ALA A 323 -12.07 27.32 -7.79
CA ALA A 323 -12.64 26.06 -7.34
C ALA A 323 -11.98 25.60 -6.03
N PRO A 324 -12.70 24.86 -5.17
CA PRO A 324 -12.06 24.12 -4.08
C PRO A 324 -10.93 23.28 -4.64
N ASN A 325 -9.76 23.35 -4.01
CA ASN A 325 -8.57 22.61 -4.43
C ASN A 325 -8.02 23.03 -5.81
N GLY A 326 -8.48 24.15 -6.40
CA GLY A 326 -7.98 24.60 -7.69
C GLY A 326 -8.39 23.70 -8.87
N LEU A 327 -9.32 22.76 -8.68
CA LEU A 327 -9.74 21.77 -9.68
C LEU A 327 -11.26 21.64 -9.75
N LEU A 328 -11.76 21.45 -10.98
CA LEU A 328 -13.14 21.07 -11.27
C LEU A 328 -13.22 19.68 -11.87
N TRP A 329 -14.15 18.88 -11.39
CA TRP A 329 -14.55 17.63 -12.03
C TRP A 329 -15.41 17.95 -13.26
N LYS A 330 -14.94 17.54 -14.43
CA LYS A 330 -15.61 17.75 -15.74
C LYS A 330 -16.29 16.49 -16.25
N LEU A 331 -15.66 15.34 -16.10
CA LEU A 331 -16.21 14.06 -16.48
C LEU A 331 -15.85 13.05 -15.41
N ILE A 332 -16.81 12.23 -15.01
CA ILE A 332 -16.59 11.01 -14.23
C ILE A 332 -17.21 9.89 -15.04
N HIS A 333 -16.42 8.88 -15.38
CA HIS A 333 -16.89 7.69 -16.07
C HIS A 333 -16.49 6.46 -15.27
N GLU A 334 -17.48 5.66 -14.92
CA GLU A 334 -17.30 4.46 -14.13
C GLU A 334 -17.72 3.21 -14.90
N THR A 335 -16.97 2.14 -14.69
CA THR A 335 -17.32 0.78 -15.12
C THR A 335 -17.09 -0.18 -13.95
N TRP A 336 -17.92 -1.19 -13.78
CA TRP A 336 -17.71 -2.17 -12.71
C TRP A 336 -16.45 -2.99 -12.94
N LEU A 337 -15.70 -3.24 -11.87
CA LEU A 337 -14.72 -4.33 -11.87
C LEU A 337 -15.48 -5.65 -11.80
N THR A 338 -15.22 -6.54 -12.76
CA THR A 338 -15.88 -7.85 -12.88
C THR A 338 -15.89 -8.62 -11.55
N GLY A 339 -17.07 -9.04 -11.09
CA GLY A 339 -17.26 -9.76 -9.82
C GLY A 339 -17.25 -8.87 -8.56
N ARG A 340 -17.19 -7.54 -8.73
CA ARG A 340 -17.27 -6.54 -7.66
C ARG A 340 -18.37 -5.50 -7.95
N GLU A 341 -19.46 -5.92 -8.55
CA GLU A 341 -20.59 -5.05 -8.89
C GLU A 341 -21.34 -4.58 -7.63
N GLY A 342 -21.79 -3.32 -7.62
CA GLY A 342 -22.61 -2.77 -6.54
C GLY A 342 -24.08 -3.19 -6.59
N SER A 343 -24.80 -2.99 -5.47
CA SER A 343 -26.24 -3.24 -5.41
C SER A 343 -27.00 -2.26 -6.30
N GLY A 344 -27.60 -2.75 -7.39
CA GLY A 344 -28.29 -1.93 -8.39
C GLY A 344 -27.84 -2.20 -9.83
N ALA A 345 -26.79 -2.99 -10.04
CA ALA A 345 -26.46 -3.51 -11.37
C ALA A 345 -27.66 -4.33 -11.92
N PRO A 346 -28.05 -4.16 -13.19
CA PRO A 346 -28.98 -5.09 -13.81
C PRO A 346 -28.37 -6.49 -13.70
N LYS A 347 -29.04 -7.40 -13.00
CA LYS A 347 -28.59 -8.80 -12.92
C LYS A 347 -28.59 -9.33 -14.34
N SER A 348 -27.40 -9.65 -14.88
CA SER A 348 -27.33 -10.45 -16.09
C SER A 348 -28.07 -11.76 -15.81
N ALA A 349 -29.05 -12.07 -16.65
CA ALA A 349 -29.52 -13.44 -16.75
C ALA A 349 -28.35 -14.27 -17.29
N ASP A 350 -28.17 -15.46 -16.71
CA ASP A 350 -27.17 -16.48 -17.04
C ASP A 350 -25.72 -16.24 -16.59
N SER A 351 -25.41 -16.81 -15.41
CA SER A 351 -24.51 -17.96 -15.33
C SER A 351 -24.50 -18.52 -13.91
N THR A 352 -25.19 -19.64 -13.71
CA THR A 352 -24.94 -20.55 -12.58
C THR A 352 -23.55 -21.15 -12.71
N THR A 353 -22.61 -20.70 -11.90
CA THR A 353 -21.46 -21.51 -11.47
C THR A 353 -21.14 -21.21 -10.02
N HIS A 354 -21.38 -22.20 -9.17
CA HIS A 354 -20.93 -22.24 -7.79
C HIS A 354 -19.41 -22.07 -7.73
N VAL A 355 -18.93 -21.08 -6.98
CA VAL A 355 -17.59 -21.12 -6.39
C VAL A 355 -17.72 -20.74 -4.92
N THR A 356 -17.66 -21.77 -4.07
CA THR A 356 -17.43 -21.63 -2.65
C THR A 356 -15.94 -21.33 -2.43
N GLY A 357 -15.61 -20.09 -2.09
CA GLY A 357 -14.26 -19.69 -1.69
C GLY A 357 -14.35 -18.73 -0.50
N LYS A 358 -14.00 -19.21 0.69
CA LYS A 358 -13.74 -18.34 1.84
C LYS A 358 -12.43 -17.59 1.57
N GLU A 359 -12.49 -16.28 1.36
CA GLU A 359 -11.28 -15.44 1.31
C GLU A 359 -11.32 -14.40 2.42
N GLY A 360 -10.25 -14.38 3.21
CA GLY A 360 -10.00 -13.44 4.30
C GLY A 360 -9.61 -12.04 3.78
N PRO A 361 -9.42 -11.06 4.69
CA PRO A 361 -9.20 -9.67 4.30
C PRO A 361 -7.85 -9.48 3.59
N LEU A 362 -7.91 -8.98 2.37
CA LEU A 362 -6.79 -8.44 1.59
C LEU A 362 -6.11 -7.31 2.39
N LYS A 363 -4.88 -7.59 2.83
CA LYS A 363 -3.90 -6.58 3.25
C LYS A 363 -2.93 -6.41 2.08
N GLU A 364 -3.22 -5.52 1.14
CA GLU A 364 -2.20 -5.02 0.21
C GLU A 364 -1.43 -3.90 0.92
N VAL A 365 -0.34 -4.30 1.57
CA VAL A 365 0.78 -3.41 1.91
C VAL A 365 1.89 -3.85 0.96
N LEU A 366 2.44 -2.92 0.17
CA LEU A 366 3.69 -3.16 -0.55
C LEU A 366 4.74 -3.59 0.49
N LYS A 367 5.05 -4.88 0.49
CA LYS A 367 6.14 -5.45 1.26
C LYS A 367 7.24 -5.78 0.26
N LEU A 368 8.33 -5.02 0.33
CA LEU A 368 9.63 -5.52 -0.12
C LEU A 368 9.97 -6.77 0.69
#